data_AF-A0A8T4YFY9-F1
#
_entry.id   AF-A0A8T4YFY9-F1
#
_cell.length_a   1.000
_cell.length_b   1.000
_cell.length_c   1.000
_cell.angle_alpha   90.00
_cell.angle_beta   90.00
_cell.angle_gamma   90.00
#
_symmetry.space_group_name_H-M   'P 1'
#
loop_
_entity.id
_entity.type
_entity.pdbx_description
1 polymer ?
#
loop_
_entity_poly.entity_id
_entity_poly.type
_entity_poly.pdbx_seq_one_letter_code
_entity_poly.pdbx_strand_id
1 'polypeptide(L)'
;VEFEKKIDGTPVYDILVENTDPSYVFLQPDVYWIYYAGYDPCEVIKALKNRCFLVHLKDMKDKVSKRFIELGCGVIDFKAVVEVCESSGVKWYIVENDVPTMDSIESAKFALDYFKKEL
;
A
#
# COMPACT_ATOMS: atom_id res chain seq x y z
N VAL A 1 7.32 7.33 -9.52
CA VAL A 1 7.13 6.25 -8.50
C VAL A 1 6.62 4.95 -9.14
N GLU A 2 6.57 3.82 -8.41
CA GLU A 2 6.34 2.44 -8.93
C GLU A 2 5.27 2.33 -10.04
N PHE A 3 4.14 3.00 -9.87
CA PHE A 3 2.98 2.93 -10.77
C PHE A 3 2.84 4.11 -11.73
N GLU A 4 3.69 5.13 -11.61
CA GLU A 4 3.61 6.35 -12.42
C GLU A 4 4.40 6.24 -13.72
N LYS A 5 5.55 5.55 -13.69
CA LYS A 5 6.37 5.37 -14.89
C LYS A 5 5.74 4.33 -15.80
N LYS A 6 5.62 4.66 -17.09
CA LYS A 6 5.07 3.78 -18.12
C LYS A 6 6.06 3.59 -19.27
N ILE A 7 6.04 2.42 -19.87
CA ILE A 7 6.71 2.10 -21.14
C ILE A 7 5.60 1.64 -22.09
N ASP A 8 5.46 2.33 -23.22
CA ASP A 8 4.41 2.07 -24.22
C ASP A 8 2.97 2.04 -23.66
N GLY A 9 2.73 2.84 -22.61
CA GLY A 9 1.44 2.93 -21.93
C GLY A 9 1.23 1.94 -20.78
N THR A 10 2.10 0.95 -20.63
CA THR A 10 2.05 -0.05 -19.55
C THR A 10 2.87 0.42 -18.33
N PRO A 11 2.30 0.40 -17.11
CA PRO A 11 3.05 0.66 -15.89
C PRO A 11 4.29 -0.24 -15.77
N VAL A 12 5.42 0.33 -15.35
CA VAL A 12 6.65 -0.46 -15.13
C VAL A 12 6.43 -1.56 -14.09
N TYR A 13 5.57 -1.32 -13.10
CA TYR A 13 5.18 -2.34 -12.13
C TYR A 13 4.56 -3.57 -12.81
N ASP A 14 3.61 -3.38 -13.73
CA ASP A 14 2.95 -4.48 -14.45
C ASP A 14 3.95 -5.23 -15.32
N ILE A 15 4.88 -4.51 -15.97
CA ILE A 15 5.97 -5.14 -16.73
C ILE A 15 6.82 -6.04 -15.83
N LEU A 16 7.16 -5.58 -14.61
CA LEU A 16 7.90 -6.41 -13.65
C LEU A 16 7.10 -7.63 -13.21
N VAL A 17 5.81 -7.47 -12.94
CA VAL A 17 4.91 -8.58 -12.58
C VAL A 17 4.90 -9.61 -13.72
N GLU A 18 4.69 -9.20 -14.96
CA GLU A 18 4.57 -10.09 -16.12
C GLU A 18 5.88 -10.77 -16.52
N ASN A 19 7.02 -10.14 -16.26
CA ASN A 19 8.34 -10.60 -16.72
C ASN A 19 9.21 -11.23 -15.62
N THR A 20 8.61 -11.60 -14.48
CA THR A 20 9.31 -12.31 -13.41
C THR A 20 8.60 -13.59 -13.02
N ASP A 21 9.37 -14.63 -12.74
CA ASP A 21 8.83 -15.94 -12.36
C ASP A 21 8.15 -15.85 -10.97
N PRO A 22 6.85 -16.17 -10.88
CA PRO A 22 6.09 -16.10 -9.64
C PRO A 22 6.55 -17.07 -8.56
N SER A 23 7.39 -18.05 -8.90
CA SER A 23 7.98 -19.02 -7.97
C SER A 23 9.16 -18.42 -7.20
N TYR A 24 9.80 -17.38 -7.74
CA TYR A 24 11.02 -16.80 -7.19
C TYR A 24 10.87 -15.32 -6.81
N VAL A 25 9.97 -14.59 -7.46
CA VAL A 25 9.77 -13.15 -7.23
C VAL A 25 8.40 -12.90 -6.62
N PHE A 26 8.43 -12.40 -5.40
CA PHE A 26 7.27 -11.89 -4.67
C PHE A 26 7.33 -10.36 -4.64
N LEU A 27 6.18 -9.73 -4.54
CA LEU A 27 6.05 -8.29 -4.59
C LEU A 27 5.46 -7.77 -3.29
N GLN A 28 5.92 -6.59 -2.89
CA GLN A 28 5.48 -5.88 -1.70
C GLN A 28 4.93 -4.52 -2.13
N PRO A 29 3.66 -4.46 -2.58
CA PRO A 29 3.06 -3.21 -3.01
C PRO A 29 2.94 -2.22 -1.85
N ASP A 30 3.10 -0.95 -2.18
CA ASP A 30 2.82 0.17 -1.29
C ASP A 30 1.51 0.87 -1.68
N VAL A 31 0.51 0.79 -0.81
CA VAL A 31 -0.84 1.28 -1.11
C VAL A 31 -0.87 2.79 -1.34
N TYR A 32 0.03 3.54 -0.72
CA TYR A 32 0.12 4.98 -0.92
C TYR A 32 0.60 5.28 -2.33
N TRP A 33 1.64 4.59 -2.80
CA TRP A 33 2.18 4.86 -4.14
C TRP A 33 1.26 4.37 -5.26
N ILE A 34 0.52 3.29 -5.02
CA ILE A 34 -0.57 2.86 -5.92
C ILE A 34 -1.63 3.96 -6.02
N TYR A 35 -2.14 4.41 -4.87
CA TYR A 35 -3.18 5.44 -4.81
C TYR A 35 -2.70 6.79 -5.38
N TYR A 36 -1.44 7.15 -5.11
CA TYR A 36 -0.78 8.36 -5.62
C TYR A 36 -0.81 8.43 -7.15
N ALA A 37 -0.58 7.29 -7.80
CA ALA A 37 -0.58 7.13 -9.25
C ALA A 37 -2.00 7.02 -9.85
N GLY A 38 -3.05 7.07 -9.02
CA GLY A 38 -4.45 7.05 -9.44
C GLY A 38 -5.03 5.65 -9.63
N TYR A 39 -4.34 4.62 -9.17
CA TYR A 39 -4.81 3.24 -9.20
C TYR A 39 -5.52 2.88 -7.89
N ASP A 40 -6.36 1.84 -7.93
CA ASP A 40 -6.99 1.28 -6.72
C ASP A 40 -6.07 0.24 -6.08
N PRO A 41 -5.59 0.46 -4.84
CA PRO A 41 -4.76 -0.52 -4.12
C PRO A 41 -5.42 -1.90 -3.99
N CYS A 42 -6.73 -1.95 -3.80
CA CYS A 42 -7.44 -3.22 -3.65
C CYS A 42 -7.37 -4.06 -4.94
N GLU A 43 -7.56 -3.43 -6.09
CA GLU A 43 -7.51 -4.13 -7.38
C GLU A 43 -6.09 -4.59 -7.71
N VAL A 44 -5.08 -3.79 -7.39
CA VAL A 44 -3.67 -4.19 -7.56
C VAL A 44 -3.34 -5.39 -6.66
N ILE A 45 -3.72 -5.37 -5.38
CA ILE A 45 -3.43 -6.47 -4.44
C ILE A 45 -4.09 -7.77 -4.91
N LYS A 46 -5.37 -7.72 -5.33
CA LYS A 46 -6.07 -8.90 -5.87
C LYS A 46 -5.37 -9.46 -7.12
N ALA A 47 -4.91 -8.58 -8.01
CA ALA A 47 -4.26 -8.98 -9.25
C ALA A 47 -2.95 -9.75 -9.02
N LEU A 48 -2.25 -9.46 -7.92
CA LEU A 48 -1.00 -10.14 -7.56
C LEU A 48 -1.19 -11.59 -7.09
N LYS A 49 -2.42 -11.99 -6.69
CA LYS A 49 -2.73 -13.34 -6.22
C LYS A 49 -1.70 -13.81 -5.16
N ASN A 50 -1.15 -15.00 -5.32
CA ASN A 50 -0.17 -15.61 -4.40
C ASN A 50 1.22 -14.96 -4.43
N ARG A 51 1.40 -13.81 -5.12
CA ARG A 51 2.69 -13.11 -5.19
C ARG A 51 2.83 -11.97 -4.20
N CYS A 52 1.77 -11.64 -3.45
CA CYS A 52 1.76 -10.57 -2.47
C CYS A 52 1.65 -11.13 -1.06
N PHE A 53 2.75 -11.14 -0.31
CA PHE A 53 2.77 -11.60 1.09
C PHE A 53 2.92 -10.47 2.10
N LEU A 54 3.46 -9.33 1.66
CA LEU A 54 3.74 -8.16 2.47
C LEU A 54 3.12 -6.95 1.77
N VAL A 55 2.53 -6.02 2.52
CA VAL A 55 2.00 -4.76 1.96
C VAL A 55 2.46 -3.60 2.83
N HIS A 56 2.93 -2.52 2.21
CA HIS A 56 3.19 -1.26 2.93
C HIS A 56 1.89 -0.48 3.08
N LEU A 57 1.58 -0.10 4.32
CA LEU A 57 0.43 0.73 4.66
C LEU A 57 0.93 2.10 5.10
N LYS A 58 0.71 3.07 4.21
CA LYS A 58 1.02 4.48 4.36
C LYS A 58 -0.22 5.27 3.99
N ASP A 59 -0.54 6.34 4.72
CA ASP A 59 -1.75 7.11 4.47
C ASP A 59 -1.46 8.43 3.75
N MET A 60 -2.44 8.86 2.96
CA MET A 60 -2.41 10.11 2.22
C MET A 60 -3.41 11.07 2.81
N LYS A 61 -2.96 12.22 3.28
CA LYS A 61 -3.83 13.24 3.89
C LYS A 61 -5.02 13.59 2.99
N ASP A 62 -4.76 13.87 1.72
CA ASP A 62 -5.76 14.19 0.71
C ASP A 62 -5.14 14.11 -0.70
N LYS A 63 -6.00 14.04 -1.73
CA LYS A 63 -5.56 13.92 -3.14
C LYS A 63 -4.88 15.17 -3.71
N VAL A 64 -5.03 16.32 -3.06
CA VAL A 64 -4.49 17.61 -3.53
C VAL A 64 -3.07 17.81 -3.02
N SER A 65 -2.89 17.76 -1.69
CA SER A 65 -1.60 17.93 -1.04
C SER A 65 -0.71 16.71 -1.21
N LYS A 66 -1.30 15.51 -1.30
CA LYS A 66 -0.61 14.22 -1.32
C LYS A 66 0.52 14.16 -0.29
N ARG A 67 0.24 14.65 0.92
CA ARG A 67 1.17 14.57 2.05
C ARG A 67 0.94 13.26 2.79
N PHE A 68 2.02 12.69 3.31
CA PHE A 68 1.93 11.64 4.31
C PHE A 68 1.21 12.15 5.56
N ILE A 69 0.47 11.25 6.19
CA ILE A 69 -0.18 11.46 7.47
C ILE A 69 -0.21 10.15 8.25
N GLU A 70 -0.45 10.22 9.55
CA GLU A 70 -0.65 9.06 10.40
C GLU A 70 -1.75 8.14 9.86
N LEU A 71 -1.53 6.83 9.99
CA LEU A 71 -2.42 5.81 9.48
C LEU A 71 -3.85 5.97 10.00
N GLY A 72 -4.83 6.06 9.10
CA GLY A 72 -6.25 6.23 9.44
C GLY A 72 -6.71 7.69 9.53
N CYS A 73 -5.81 8.65 9.32
CA CYS A 73 -6.12 10.09 9.31
C CYS A 73 -6.25 10.69 7.89
N GLY A 74 -6.08 9.87 6.85
CA GLY A 74 -6.10 10.30 5.46
C GLY A 74 -7.29 9.73 4.67
N VAL A 75 -7.07 9.57 3.36
CA VAL A 75 -8.13 9.24 2.38
C VAL A 75 -8.08 7.80 1.86
N ILE A 76 -7.11 6.99 2.30
CA ILE A 76 -7.04 5.58 1.89
C ILE A 76 -7.95 4.76 2.79
N ASP A 77 -8.83 3.96 2.20
CA ASP A 77 -9.76 3.09 2.92
C ASP A 77 -9.04 1.82 3.39
N PHE A 78 -8.48 1.87 4.60
CA PHE A 78 -7.74 0.73 5.15
C PHE A 78 -8.64 -0.45 5.54
N LYS A 79 -9.94 -0.24 5.80
CA LYS A 79 -10.85 -1.37 6.08
C LYS A 79 -10.99 -2.23 4.82
N ALA A 80 -11.24 -1.60 3.68
CA ALA A 80 -11.30 -2.28 2.38
C ALA A 80 -9.96 -2.92 2.00
N VAL A 81 -8.85 -2.21 2.21
CA VAL A 81 -7.49 -2.75 1.92
C VAL A 81 -7.21 -3.99 2.77
N VAL A 82 -7.49 -3.97 4.08
CA VAL A 82 -7.24 -5.10 4.98
C VAL A 82 -8.10 -6.30 4.59
N GLU A 83 -9.40 -6.12 4.33
CA GLU A 83 -10.29 -7.20 3.88
C GLU A 83 -9.78 -7.86 2.59
N VAL A 84 -9.31 -7.07 1.63
CA VAL A 84 -8.73 -7.57 0.39
C VAL A 84 -7.40 -8.28 0.64
N CYS A 85 -6.56 -7.76 1.52
CA CYS A 85 -5.31 -8.41 1.90
C CYS A 85 -5.56 -9.80 2.50
N GLU A 86 -6.50 -9.92 3.44
CA GLU A 86 -6.85 -11.18 4.10
C GLU A 86 -7.36 -12.22 3.09
N SER A 87 -8.27 -11.81 2.21
CA SER A 87 -8.81 -12.68 1.16
C SER A 87 -7.79 -13.03 0.06
N SER A 88 -6.75 -12.20 -0.13
CA SER A 88 -5.68 -12.41 -1.12
C SER A 88 -4.46 -13.15 -0.56
N GLY A 89 -4.47 -13.51 0.72
CA GLY A 89 -3.41 -14.31 1.34
C GLY A 89 -2.17 -13.51 1.78
N VAL A 90 -2.28 -12.19 1.88
CA VAL A 90 -1.25 -11.33 2.50
C VAL A 90 -1.02 -11.77 3.95
N LYS A 91 0.23 -11.76 4.39
CA LYS A 91 0.64 -12.27 5.71
C LYS A 91 1.08 -11.17 6.66
N TRP A 92 1.63 -10.07 6.14
CA TRP A 92 2.12 -8.99 6.98
C TRP A 92 1.74 -7.63 6.42
N TYR A 93 1.28 -6.77 7.32
CA TYR A 93 1.14 -5.35 7.11
C TYR A 93 2.39 -4.66 7.64
N ILE A 94 3.10 -3.96 6.77
CA ILE A 94 4.24 -3.13 7.14
C ILE A 94 3.73 -1.70 7.23
N VAL A 95 3.47 -1.24 8.45
CA VAL A 95 3.06 0.15 8.66
C VAL A 95 4.28 1.03 8.52
N GLU A 96 4.16 2.06 7.69
CA GLU A 96 5.25 2.99 7.41
C GLU A 96 4.69 4.42 7.35
N ASN A 97 5.52 5.40 7.72
CA ASN A 97 5.23 6.81 7.53
C ASN A 97 6.55 7.53 7.25
N ASP A 98 6.72 7.99 6.01
CA ASP A 98 7.98 8.62 5.56
C ASP A 98 8.20 10.00 6.19
N VAL A 99 7.12 10.71 6.52
CA VAL A 99 7.15 12.08 7.05
C VAL A 99 6.05 12.25 8.10
N PRO A 100 6.19 11.62 9.28
CA PRO A 100 5.20 11.72 10.33
C PRO A 100 5.01 13.18 10.77
N THR A 101 3.79 13.53 11.16
CA THR A 101 3.46 14.88 11.64
C THR A 101 3.82 15.07 13.12
N MET A 102 4.22 13.98 13.78
CA MET A 102 4.68 13.87 15.16
C MET A 102 5.97 13.05 15.25
N ASP A 103 6.43 12.75 16.46
CA ASP A 103 7.56 11.87 16.66
C ASP A 103 7.31 10.48 16.04
N SER A 104 8.35 9.86 15.48
CA SER A 104 8.24 8.57 14.79
C SER A 104 7.72 7.43 15.69
N ILE A 105 8.10 7.40 16.97
CA ILE A 105 7.64 6.38 17.91
C ILE A 105 6.20 6.63 18.30
N GLU A 106 5.80 7.90 18.46
CA GLU A 106 4.41 8.28 18.68
C GLU A 106 3.52 7.94 17.49
N SER A 107 4.01 8.18 16.26
CA SER A 107 3.31 7.81 15.02
C SER A 107 3.12 6.30 14.90
N ALA A 108 4.16 5.51 15.20
CA ALA A 108 4.07 4.05 15.22
C ALA A 108 3.08 3.54 16.29
N LYS A 109 3.09 4.14 17.49
CA LYS A 109 2.13 3.83 18.55
C LYS A 109 0.71 4.18 18.10
N PHE A 110 0.51 5.35 17.50
CA PHE A 110 -0.78 5.79 16.99
C PHE A 110 -1.34 4.80 15.97
N ALA A 111 -0.52 4.36 15.02
CA ALA A 111 -0.95 3.40 14.02
C ALA A 111 -1.30 2.03 14.63
N LEU A 112 -0.53 1.55 15.62
CA LEU A 112 -0.87 0.32 16.35
C LEU A 112 -2.21 0.45 17.10
N ASP A 113 -2.46 1.60 17.72
CA ASP A 113 -3.71 1.86 18.42
C ASP A 113 -4.90 1.98 17.46
N TYR A 114 -4.69 2.54 16.26
CA TYR A 114 -5.67 2.57 15.17
C TYR A 114 -6.03 1.15 14.73
N PHE A 115 -5.04 0.31 14.43
CA PHE A 115 -5.23 -1.09 14.10
C PHE A 115 -6.11 -1.79 15.14
N LYS A 116 -5.72 -1.78 16.42
CA LYS A 116 -6.46 -2.49 17.47
C LYS A 116 -7.92 -2.07 17.65
N LYS A 117 -8.28 -0.85 17.23
CA LYS A 117 -9.62 -0.28 17.45
C LYS A 117 -10.50 -0.37 16.21
N GLU A 118 -9.92 -0.21 15.03
CA GLU A 118 -10.66 0.02 13.78
C GLU A 118 -10.46 -1.07 12.73
N LEU A 119 -9.39 -1.87 12.80
CA LEU A 119 -9.03 -2.89 11.82
C LEU A 119 -8.96 -4.28 12.46
#